data_AF-A0A183K301-F1
#
_entry.id   AF-A0A183K301-F1
#
_cell.length_a   1.000
_cell.length_b   1.000
_cell.length_c   1.000
_cell.angle_alpha   90.00
_cell.angle_beta   90.00
_cell.angle_gamma   90.00
#
_symmetry.space_group_name_H-M   'P 1'
#
loop_
_entity.id
_entity.type
_entity.pdbx_description
1 polymer ?
#
loop_
_entity_poly.entity_id
_entity_poly.type
_entity_poly.pdbx_seq_one_letter_code
_entity_poly.pdbx_strand_id
1 'polypeptide(L)'
;METAENVDYLGLRHYRFYIRCPLCCAEIIWRTDLESGDYVLESGAKRNFEALKTAEELEAKRQAEEEEELANNPMKLLEKRTDQSKQEMEMVEVIEDLKQLNQRQATMEADHVLLRQMWREEEAVKEAEKEADDALIKELLASKSEQVHSLPLEFGGENSSKPIRIPGS
;
A
#
# COMPACT_ATOMS: atom_id res chain seq x y z
N MET A 1 44.83 -22.81 -15.17
CA MET A 1 43.87 -23.06 -16.26
C MET A 1 44.38 -24.29 -16.97
N GLU A 2 43.55 -25.32 -17.03
CA GLU A 2 43.92 -26.60 -17.64
C GLU A 2 42.86 -26.98 -18.65
N THR A 3 43.27 -27.70 -19.70
CA THR A 3 42.31 -28.24 -20.66
C THR A 3 41.58 -29.41 -19.99
N ALA A 4 40.26 -29.44 -20.05
CA ALA A 4 39.51 -30.58 -19.54
C ALA A 4 39.72 -31.77 -20.48
N GLU A 5 40.47 -32.77 -20.03
CA GLU A 5 40.66 -34.01 -20.80
C GLU A 5 39.35 -34.80 -20.82
N ASN A 6 38.93 -35.24 -22.01
CA ASN A 6 37.76 -36.09 -22.30
C ASN A 6 36.38 -35.39 -22.44
N VAL A 7 36.33 -34.06 -22.56
CA VAL A 7 35.09 -33.34 -22.88
C VAL A 7 35.36 -32.36 -24.01
N ASP A 8 35.07 -32.79 -25.23
CA ASP A 8 35.11 -31.94 -26.43
C ASP A 8 33.68 -31.76 -26.95
N TYR A 9 33.27 -30.52 -27.23
CA TYR A 9 31.95 -30.22 -27.79
C TYR A 9 32.14 -29.71 -29.21
N LEU A 10 31.67 -30.47 -30.20
CA LEU A 10 31.80 -30.15 -31.63
C LEU A 10 33.24 -29.80 -32.07
N GLY A 11 34.25 -30.37 -31.41
CA GLY A 11 35.67 -30.11 -31.68
C GLY A 11 36.28 -28.90 -30.95
N LEU A 12 35.52 -28.24 -30.08
CA LEU A 12 35.99 -27.19 -29.19
C LEU A 12 36.31 -27.77 -27.81
N ARG A 13 37.43 -27.32 -27.25
CA ARG A 13 37.96 -27.78 -25.96
C ARG A 13 37.28 -27.07 -24.81
N HIS A 14 36.99 -27.81 -23.74
CA HIS A 14 36.53 -27.24 -22.48
C HIS A 14 37.73 -26.86 -21.61
N TYR A 15 37.58 -25.80 -20.82
CA TYR A 15 38.63 -25.34 -19.91
C TYR A 15 38.18 -25.47 -18.47
N ARG A 16 39.10 -25.93 -17.62
CA ARG A 16 38.97 -25.93 -16.16
C ARG A 16 39.74 -24.76 -15.57
N PHE A 17 39.05 -24.02 -14.71
CA PHE A 17 39.64 -22.94 -13.93
C PHE A 17 39.66 -23.31 -12.45
N TYR A 18 40.70 -22.83 -11.79
CA TYR A 18 40.96 -23.07 -10.37
C TYR A 18 41.01 -21.72 -9.70
N ILE A 19 40.14 -21.49 -8.72
CA ILE A 19 40.13 -20.29 -7.90
C ILE A 19 40.19 -20.71 -6.44
N ARG A 20 41.04 -20.04 -5.66
CA ARG A 20 41.10 -20.27 -4.22
C ARG A 20 40.14 -19.34 -3.50
N CYS A 21 39.37 -19.89 -2.57
CA CYS A 21 38.54 -19.09 -1.67
C CYS A 21 39.45 -18.28 -0.72
N PRO A 22 39.24 -16.96 -0.56
CA PRO A 22 40.07 -16.14 0.32
C PRO A 22 39.89 -16.46 1.81
N LEU A 23 38.80 -17.13 2.20
CA LEU A 23 38.52 -17.47 3.60
C LEU A 23 39.07 -18.84 4.01
N CYS A 24 38.77 -19.88 3.24
CA CYS A 24 39.09 -21.27 3.61
C CYS A 24 40.26 -21.87 2.82
N CYS A 25 40.85 -21.12 1.89
CA CYS A 25 41.91 -21.57 0.98
C CYS A 25 41.56 -22.83 0.17
N ALA A 26 40.30 -23.24 0.16
CA ALA A 26 39.83 -24.36 -0.63
C ALA A 26 39.83 -23.98 -2.11
N GLU A 27 40.14 -24.96 -2.96
CA GLU A 27 40.12 -24.81 -4.41
C GLU A 27 38.70 -25.04 -4.92
N ILE A 28 38.19 -24.05 -5.64
CA ILE A 28 36.91 -24.08 -6.34
C ILE A 28 37.22 -24.36 -7.81
N ILE A 29 36.64 -25.43 -8.33
CA ILE A 29 36.86 -25.90 -9.70
C ILE A 29 35.57 -25.77 -10.48
N TRP A 30 35.66 -25.08 -11.61
CA TRP A 30 34.58 -24.95 -12.57
C TRP A 30 35.11 -25.17 -13.99
N ARG A 31 34.26 -25.75 -14.83
CA ARG A 31 34.50 -26.03 -16.23
C ARG A 31 33.58 -25.15 -17.09
N THR A 32 34.05 -24.72 -18.26
CA THR A 32 33.18 -24.06 -19.26
C THR A 32 32.33 -25.09 -19.97
N ASP A 33 31.02 -24.87 -20.13
CA ASP A 33 30.10 -25.71 -20.91
C ASP A 33 29.63 -24.97 -22.18
N LEU A 34 30.02 -25.47 -23.35
CA LEU A 34 29.77 -24.78 -24.63
C LEU A 34 28.36 -24.94 -25.17
N GLU A 35 27.64 -25.99 -24.77
CA GLU A 35 26.26 -26.23 -25.21
C GLU A 35 25.28 -25.21 -24.64
N SER A 36 25.45 -24.85 -23.37
CA SER A 36 24.59 -23.88 -22.67
C SER A 36 25.18 -22.47 -22.61
N GLY A 37 26.46 -22.30 -22.94
CA GLY A 37 27.17 -21.03 -22.83
C GLY A 37 27.45 -20.57 -21.39
N ASP A 38 27.35 -21.48 -20.42
CA ASP A 38 27.56 -21.22 -18.99
C ASP A 38 28.76 -22.04 -18.47
N TYR A 39 29.10 -21.87 -17.20
CA TYR A 39 30.09 -22.69 -16.49
C TYR A 39 29.38 -23.73 -15.62
N VAL A 40 29.94 -24.93 -15.52
CA VAL A 40 29.50 -25.97 -14.58
C VAL A 40 30.51 -26.12 -13.46
N LEU A 41 29.99 -26.26 -12.24
CA LEU A 41 30.80 -26.38 -11.04
C LEU A 41 31.11 -27.86 -10.77
N GLU A 42 32.40 -28.21 -10.69
CA GLU A 42 32.84 -29.58 -10.41
C GLU A 42 33.08 -29.81 -8.91
N SER A 43 33.69 -28.84 -8.22
CA SER A 43 33.95 -28.96 -6.78
C SER A 43 34.17 -27.61 -6.08
N GLY A 44 33.99 -27.61 -4.75
CA GLY A 44 34.46 -26.54 -3.87
C GLY A 44 33.48 -25.40 -3.58
N ALA A 45 32.33 -25.32 -4.26
CA ALA A 45 31.27 -24.37 -3.95
C ALA A 45 29.90 -24.85 -4.45
N LYS A 46 28.85 -24.05 -4.27
CA LYS A 46 27.50 -24.27 -4.81
C LYS A 46 27.04 -22.98 -5.48
N ARG A 47 26.31 -23.06 -6.60
CA ARG A 47 25.73 -21.87 -7.23
C ARG A 47 24.50 -21.41 -6.45
N ASN A 48 24.36 -20.11 -6.25
CA ASN A 48 23.17 -19.54 -5.59
C ASN A 48 21.89 -19.76 -6.40
N PHE A 49 22.00 -19.78 -7.73
CA PHE A 49 20.87 -19.83 -8.67
C PHE A 49 20.37 -21.25 -9.00
N GLU A 50 21.07 -22.31 -8.58
CA GLU A 50 20.63 -23.68 -8.86
C GLU A 50 19.24 -23.96 -8.28
N ALA A 51 18.91 -23.45 -7.09
CA ALA A 51 17.61 -23.68 -6.47
C ALA A 51 16.44 -23.09 -7.28
N LEU A 52 16.56 -21.83 -7.73
CA LEU A 52 15.54 -21.17 -8.55
C LEU A 52 15.43 -21.85 -9.92
N LYS A 53 16.57 -22.10 -10.59
CA LYS A 53 16.60 -22.78 -11.88
C LYS A 53 15.98 -24.18 -11.82
N THR A 54 16.25 -24.94 -10.75
CA THR A 54 15.63 -26.26 -10.56
C THR A 54 14.13 -26.16 -10.28
N ALA A 55 13.68 -25.12 -9.57
CA ALA A 55 12.26 -24.90 -9.32
C ALA A 55 11.52 -24.56 -10.62
N GLU A 56 12.07 -23.64 -11.42
CA GLU A 56 11.54 -23.25 -12.73
C GLU A 56 11.50 -24.45 -13.70
N GLU A 57 12.55 -25.27 -13.73
CA GLU A 57 12.58 -26.46 -14.59
C GLU A 57 11.54 -27.51 -14.16
N LEU A 58 11.33 -27.70 -12.85
CA LEU A 58 10.29 -28.59 -12.32
C LEU A 58 8.88 -28.07 -12.63
N GLU A 59 8.67 -26.76 -12.54
CA GLU A 59 7.40 -26.13 -12.90
C GLU A 59 7.12 -26.25 -14.40
N ALA A 60 8.13 -26.01 -15.24
CA ALA A 60 8.02 -26.17 -16.70
C ALA A 60 7.71 -27.63 -17.08
N LYS A 61 8.37 -28.61 -16.44
CA LYS A 61 8.07 -30.04 -16.65
C LYS A 61 6.65 -30.39 -16.24
N ARG A 62 6.20 -29.92 -15.07
CA ARG A 62 4.81 -30.14 -14.63
C ARG A 62 3.80 -29.55 -15.60
N GLN A 63 4.04 -28.33 -16.09
CA GLN A 63 3.17 -27.69 -17.08
C GLN A 63 3.13 -28.49 -18.39
N ALA A 64 4.28 -28.93 -18.88
CA ALA A 64 4.34 -29.77 -20.08
C ALA A 64 3.60 -31.10 -19.90
N GLU A 65 3.77 -31.78 -18.77
CA GLU A 65 3.04 -33.01 -18.44
C GLU A 65 1.53 -32.77 -18.39
N GLU A 66 1.08 -31.67 -17.78
CA GLU A 66 -0.33 -31.30 -17.76
C GLU A 66 -0.90 -31.00 -19.17
N GLU A 67 -0.11 -30.36 -20.04
CA GLU A 67 -0.47 -30.09 -21.43
C GLU A 67 -0.55 -31.37 -22.26
N GLU A 68 0.36 -32.31 -22.07
CA GLU A 68 0.32 -33.63 -22.69
C GLU A 68 -0.91 -34.43 -22.22
N GLU A 69 -1.22 -34.40 -20.93
CA GLU A 69 -2.43 -35.06 -20.39
C GLU A 69 -3.74 -34.44 -20.92
N LEU A 70 -3.75 -33.12 -21.13
CA LEU A 70 -4.86 -32.39 -21.77
C LEU A 70 -5.01 -32.78 -23.24
N ALA A 71 -3.91 -32.88 -23.98
CA ALA A 71 -3.91 -33.26 -25.38
C ALA A 71 -4.37 -34.72 -25.57
N ASN A 72 -4.00 -35.60 -24.65
CA ASN A 72 -4.37 -37.01 -24.68
C ASN A 72 -5.85 -37.25 -24.29
N ASN A 73 -6.44 -36.39 -23.45
CA ASN A 73 -7.79 -36.58 -22.92
C ASN A 73 -8.75 -35.42 -23.26
N PRO A 74 -9.67 -35.58 -24.24
CA PRO A 74 -10.58 -34.51 -24.64
C PRO A 74 -11.57 -34.09 -23.54
N MET A 75 -11.92 -34.98 -22.62
CA MET A 75 -12.78 -34.66 -21.46
C MET A 75 -12.10 -33.70 -20.47
N LYS A 76 -10.79 -33.89 -20.22
CA LYS A 76 -10.00 -33.05 -19.30
C LYS A 76 -9.82 -31.63 -19.85
N LEU A 77 -9.69 -31.51 -21.16
CA LEU A 77 -9.67 -30.21 -21.85
C LEU A 77 -10.99 -29.45 -21.65
N LEU A 78 -12.12 -30.15 -21.77
CA LEU A 78 -13.44 -29.55 -21.55
C LEU A 78 -13.60 -29.09 -20.09
N GLU A 79 -13.19 -29.91 -19.12
CA GLU A 79 -13.22 -29.60 -17.69
C GLU A 79 -12.39 -28.35 -17.37
N LYS A 80 -11.11 -28.30 -17.79
CA LYS A 80 -10.27 -27.11 -17.59
C LYS A 80 -10.87 -25.86 -18.23
N ARG A 81 -11.45 -25.96 -19.43
CA ARG A 81 -12.12 -24.82 -20.08
C ARG A 81 -13.32 -24.34 -19.26
N THR A 82 -14.14 -25.25 -18.75
CA THR A 82 -15.29 -24.86 -17.93
C THR A 82 -14.87 -24.25 -16.60
N ASP A 83 -13.80 -24.75 -15.99
CA ASP A 83 -13.30 -24.22 -14.72
C ASP A 83 -12.60 -22.87 -14.90
N GLN A 84 -11.87 -22.66 -16.00
CA GLN A 84 -11.37 -21.34 -16.39
C GLN A 84 -12.51 -20.35 -16.55
N SER A 85 -13.59 -20.71 -17.26
CA SER A 85 -14.75 -19.84 -17.39
C SER A 85 -15.43 -19.53 -16.05
N LYS A 86 -15.50 -20.48 -15.12
CA LYS A 86 -16.02 -20.21 -13.76
C LYS A 86 -15.13 -19.25 -12.98
N GLN A 87 -13.81 -19.47 -12.98
CA GLN A 87 -12.85 -18.60 -12.29
C GLN A 87 -12.87 -17.18 -12.85
N GLU A 88 -12.98 -17.02 -14.17
CA GLU A 88 -13.13 -15.72 -14.82
C GLU A 88 -14.42 -15.01 -14.37
N MET A 89 -15.54 -15.72 -14.28
CA MET A 89 -16.80 -15.17 -13.77
C MET A 89 -16.69 -14.75 -12.30
N GLU A 90 -16.14 -15.60 -11.44
CA GLU A 90 -15.93 -15.31 -10.01
C GLU A 90 -15.01 -14.10 -9.82
N MET A 91 -13.93 -13.99 -10.61
CA MET A 91 -13.02 -12.85 -10.56
C MET A 91 -13.71 -11.54 -10.98
N VAL A 92 -14.55 -11.60 -12.02
CA VAL A 92 -15.33 -10.43 -12.46
C VAL A 92 -16.30 -9.98 -11.38
N GLU A 93 -17.00 -10.90 -10.73
CA GLU A 93 -17.90 -10.61 -9.61
C GLU A 93 -17.15 -9.91 -8.46
N VAL A 94 -15.98 -10.44 -8.05
CA VAL A 94 -15.14 -9.83 -7.02
C VAL A 94 -14.71 -8.40 -7.40
N ILE A 95 -14.37 -8.16 -8.67
CA ILE A 95 -14.00 -6.83 -9.15
C ILE A 95 -15.20 -5.88 -9.11
N GLU A 96 -16.39 -6.35 -9.49
CA GLU A 96 -17.62 -5.56 -9.44
C GLU A 96 -17.98 -5.18 -8.00
N ASP A 97 -17.88 -6.11 -7.06
CA ASP A 97 -18.10 -5.84 -5.64
C ASP A 97 -17.14 -4.79 -5.09
N LEU A 98 -15.84 -4.90 -5.42
CA LEU A 98 -14.84 -3.91 -5.03
C LEU A 98 -15.12 -2.53 -5.64
N LYS A 99 -15.56 -2.46 -6.90
CA LYS A 99 -15.95 -1.21 -7.55
C LYS A 99 -17.18 -0.59 -6.86
N GLN A 100 -18.18 -1.40 -6.51
CA GLN A 100 -19.37 -0.92 -5.80
C GLN A 100 -19.01 -0.38 -4.41
N LEU A 101 -18.13 -1.06 -3.67
CA LEU A 101 -17.64 -0.59 -2.38
C LEU A 101 -16.89 0.74 -2.52
N ASN A 102 -16.01 0.85 -3.52
CA ASN A 102 -15.26 2.08 -3.77
C ASN A 102 -16.18 3.24 -4.17
N GLN A 103 -17.19 3.01 -5.02
CA GLN A 103 -18.19 4.02 -5.36
C GLN A 103 -18.95 4.54 -4.14
N ARG A 104 -19.40 3.63 -3.25
CA ARG A 104 -20.07 4.02 -1.99
C ARG A 104 -19.15 4.82 -1.07
N GLN A 105 -17.88 4.41 -0.96
CA GLN A 105 -16.89 5.13 -0.16
C GLN A 105 -16.62 6.52 -0.73
N ALA A 106 -16.49 6.66 -2.05
CA ALA A 106 -16.27 7.95 -2.70
C ALA A 106 -17.44 8.93 -2.47
N THR A 107 -18.70 8.44 -2.50
CA THR A 107 -19.86 9.29 -2.17
C THR A 107 -19.87 9.71 -0.71
N MET A 108 -19.57 8.77 0.21
CA MET A 108 -19.50 9.09 1.64
C MET A 108 -18.40 10.11 1.93
N GLU A 109 -17.21 9.94 1.33
CA GLU A 109 -16.09 10.87 1.50
C GLU A 109 -16.41 12.27 0.98
N ALA A 110 -17.08 12.38 -0.18
CA ALA A 110 -17.56 13.65 -0.70
C ALA A 110 -18.54 14.34 0.26
N ASP A 111 -19.53 13.60 0.76
CA ASP A 111 -20.52 14.12 1.72
C ASP A 111 -19.85 14.56 3.03
N HIS A 112 -18.89 13.79 3.54
CA HIS A 112 -18.13 14.13 4.75
C HIS A 112 -17.29 15.40 4.57
N VAL A 113 -16.69 15.61 3.40
CA VAL A 113 -15.94 16.84 3.10
C VAL A 113 -16.88 18.04 3.02
N LEU A 114 -18.03 17.91 2.36
CA LEU A 114 -19.04 18.96 2.27
C LEU A 114 -19.59 19.34 3.66
N LEU A 115 -19.98 18.35 4.47
CA LEU A 115 -20.44 18.57 5.85
C LEU A 115 -19.39 19.32 6.70
N ARG A 116 -18.12 18.97 6.56
CA ARG A 116 -17.00 19.66 7.24
C ARG A 116 -16.82 21.11 6.76
N GLN A 117 -17.10 21.41 5.50
CA GLN A 117 -17.06 22.78 4.99
C GLN A 117 -18.24 23.59 5.52
N MET A 118 -19.45 23.05 5.44
CA MET A 118 -20.67 23.69 5.96
C MET A 118 -20.53 24.03 7.46
N TRP A 119 -20.03 23.11 8.28
CA TRP A 119 -19.79 23.38 9.70
C TRP A 119 -18.77 24.51 9.93
N ARG A 120 -17.70 24.59 9.13
CA ARG A 120 -16.74 25.69 9.22
C ARG A 120 -17.35 27.04 8.82
N GLU A 121 -18.19 27.06 7.79
CA GLU A 121 -18.89 28.28 7.36
C GLU A 121 -19.90 28.73 8.42
N GLU A 122 -20.69 27.82 8.99
CA GLU A 122 -21.60 28.14 10.09
C GLU A 122 -20.87 28.67 11.33
N GLU A 123 -19.73 28.07 11.69
CA GLU A 123 -18.91 28.57 12.80
C GLU A 123 -18.39 29.97 12.51
N ALA A 124 -17.90 30.24 11.29
CA ALA A 124 -17.42 31.56 10.89
C ALA A 124 -18.54 32.62 10.87
N VAL A 125 -19.75 32.27 10.41
CA VAL A 125 -20.91 33.17 10.44
C VAL A 125 -21.33 33.46 11.88
N LYS A 126 -21.43 32.43 12.73
CA LYS A 126 -21.75 32.61 14.16
C LYS A 126 -20.70 33.45 14.88
N GLU A 127 -19.43 33.33 14.52
CA GLU A 127 -18.35 34.15 15.07
C GLU A 127 -18.46 35.61 14.60
N ALA A 128 -18.71 35.85 13.31
CA ALA A 128 -18.92 37.20 12.77
C ALA A 128 -20.18 37.89 13.34
N GLU A 129 -21.27 37.15 13.55
CA GLU A 129 -22.48 37.65 14.22
C GLU A 129 -22.18 38.06 15.66
N LYS A 130 -21.44 37.24 16.41
CA LYS A 130 -21.02 37.59 17.79
C LYS A 130 -20.13 38.83 17.80
N GLU A 131 -19.20 38.95 16.87
CA GLU A 131 -18.33 40.14 16.76
C GLU A 131 -19.15 41.41 16.45
N ALA A 132 -20.14 41.30 15.56
CA ALA A 132 -21.04 42.41 15.23
C ALA A 132 -21.93 42.81 16.40
N ASP A 133 -22.50 41.84 17.12
CA ASP A 133 -23.28 42.06 18.33
C ASP A 133 -22.43 42.70 19.43
N ASP A 134 -21.20 42.21 19.65
CA ASP A 134 -20.26 42.78 20.62
C ASP A 134 -19.84 44.22 20.25
N ALA A 135 -19.66 44.51 18.96
CA ALA A 135 -19.39 45.86 18.48
C ALA A 135 -20.59 46.79 18.70
N LEU A 136 -21.80 46.33 18.37
CA LEU A 136 -23.03 47.07 18.59
C LEU A 136 -23.25 47.35 20.08
N ILE A 137 -23.01 46.35 20.95
CA ILE A 137 -23.08 46.51 22.41
C ILE A 137 -22.08 47.57 22.88
N LYS A 138 -20.85 47.58 22.36
CA LYS A 138 -19.84 48.61 22.69
C LYS A 138 -20.28 50.02 22.26
N GLU A 139 -20.85 50.19 21.06
CA GLU A 139 -21.37 51.49 20.60
C GLU A 139 -22.55 51.96 21.45
N LEU A 140 -23.49 51.07 21.76
CA LEU A 140 -24.63 51.35 22.64
C LEU A 140 -24.16 51.76 24.04
N LEU A 141 -23.18 51.05 24.60
CA LEU A 141 -22.59 51.40 25.89
C LEU A 141 -21.85 52.76 25.86
N ALA A 142 -21.15 53.08 24.78
CA ALA A 142 -20.49 54.38 24.60
C ALA A 142 -21.51 55.53 24.55
N SER A 143 -22.56 55.41 23.73
CA SER A 143 -23.65 56.39 23.65
C SER A 143 -24.40 56.56 24.97
N LYS A 144 -24.61 55.47 25.73
CA LYS A 144 -25.20 55.50 27.07
C LYS A 144 -24.29 56.23 28.06
N SER A 145 -22.97 56.04 27.98
CA SER A 145 -22.01 56.73 28.83
C SER A 145 -21.96 58.25 28.59
N GLU A 146 -22.18 58.70 27.34
CA GLU A 146 -22.35 60.13 27.01
C GLU A 146 -23.68 60.70 27.50
N GLN A 147 -24.76 59.91 27.47
CA GLN A 147 -26.07 60.31 27.97
C GLN A 147 -26.17 60.31 29.50
N VAL A 148 -25.26 59.61 30.19
CA VAL A 148 -25.15 59.57 31.65
C VAL A 148 -24.29 60.73 32.20
N HIS A 149 -23.64 61.56 31.36
CA HIS A 149 -22.94 62.76 31.84
C HIS A 149 -23.87 63.93 32.24
N SER A 150 -25.20 63.81 32.06
CA SER A 150 -26.16 64.89 32.36
C SER A 150 -27.23 64.58 33.41
N LEU A 151 -27.12 63.47 34.16
CA LEU A 151 -28.05 63.17 35.27
C LEU A 151 -27.31 62.82 36.56
N PRO A 152 -27.54 63.57 37.67
CA PRO A 152 -26.85 63.35 38.94
C PRO A 152 -27.14 61.98 39.56
N LEU A 153 -26.07 61.36 40.05
CA LEU A 153 -26.03 60.21 40.95
C LEU A 153 -26.92 60.44 42.17
N GLU A 154 -27.86 59.53 42.43
CA GLU A 154 -28.24 59.08 43.76
C GLU A 154 -28.99 57.75 43.58
N PHE A 155 -28.39 56.62 43.97
CA PHE A 155 -29.14 55.60 44.72
C PHE A 155 -28.19 54.62 45.42
N GLY A 156 -28.45 54.46 46.71
CA GLY A 156 -27.63 53.76 47.69
C GLY A 156 -27.43 52.29 47.40
N GLY A 157 -26.27 51.81 47.83
CA GLY A 157 -25.95 50.40 47.86
C GLY A 157 -26.66 49.69 49.00
N GLU A 158 -27.08 48.45 48.73
CA GLU A 158 -27.18 47.42 49.76
C GLU A 158 -26.71 46.08 49.17
N ASN A 159 -25.70 45.54 49.85
CA ASN A 159 -24.99 44.32 49.55
C ASN A 159 -25.79 43.10 50.06
N SER A 160 -26.12 42.16 49.18
CA SER A 160 -26.13 40.70 49.48
C SER A 160 -26.42 39.94 48.18
N SER A 161 -25.58 39.01 47.73
CA SER A 161 -25.72 37.58 48.07
C SER A 161 -24.58 36.76 47.43
N LYS A 162 -24.19 35.69 48.13
CA LYS A 162 -23.02 34.79 48.00
C LYS A 162 -22.84 34.05 46.64
N PRO A 163 -21.63 33.50 46.37
CA PRO A 163 -21.30 32.87 45.08
C PRO A 163 -21.89 31.46 44.90
N ILE A 164 -22.34 31.15 43.68
CA ILE A 164 -22.73 29.79 43.25
C ILE A 164 -21.51 29.08 42.67
N ARG A 165 -21.29 27.85 43.15
CA ARG A 165 -20.22 26.92 42.80
C ARG A 165 -20.66 26.06 41.61
N ILE A 166 -19.84 25.98 40.56
CA ILE A 166 -20.07 25.10 39.40
C ILE A 166 -19.33 23.77 39.64
N PRO A 167 -19.95 22.59 39.49
CA PRO A 167 -19.22 21.35 39.25
C PRO A 167 -19.10 21.09 37.75
N GLY A 168 -17.90 20.75 37.31
CA GLY A 168 -17.63 20.31 35.95
C GLY A 168 -18.22 18.93 35.66
N SER A 169 -18.43 18.70 34.37
CA SER A 169 -18.36 17.40 33.71
C SER A 169 -17.65 17.56 32.39
#